data_AF-A0A3D5DDB1-F1
#
_entry.id   AF-A0A3D5DDB1-F1
#
_cell.length_a   1.000
_cell.length_b   1.000
_cell.length_c   1.000
_cell.angle_alpha   90.00
_cell.angle_beta   90.00
_cell.angle_gamma   90.00
#
_symmetry.space_group_name_H-M   'P 1'
#
loop_
_entity.id
_entity.type
_entity.pdbx_description
1 polymer ?
#
loop_
_entity_poly.entity_id
_entity_poly.type
_entity_poly.pdbx_seq_one_letter_code
_entity_poly.pdbx_strand_id
1 'polypeptide(L)'
;MSCSSISYKRGATPEEMTKDENICFAESILDSEFQSCMRNNGWFIADASAIVKTIEVTKNLTEAKALRQHVGVRKKNSKIAERIAIIPDVRTEVDLVEPKVNQGNNNKIMRSIASWWKIGDTANNLERDMAECAGRLGEINHSESGTALFSDGMTNCLKARGWRGIGI
;
A
#
# COMPACT_ATOMS: atom_id res chain seq x y z
N MET A 1 -8.73 -0.34 -10.10
CA MET A 1 -7.90 0.80 -10.54
C MET A 1 -6.83 0.26 -11.46
N SER A 2 -6.79 0.71 -12.72
CA SER A 2 -5.81 0.26 -13.72
C SER A 2 -4.45 0.92 -13.44
N CYS A 3 -3.41 0.13 -13.22
CA CYS A 3 -2.02 0.61 -13.23
C CYS A 3 -1.60 0.80 -14.68
N SER A 4 -1.75 2.01 -15.19
CA SER A 4 -1.22 2.39 -16.50
C SER A 4 -0.30 3.59 -16.30
N SER A 5 0.87 3.39 -15.71
CA SER A 5 1.94 4.37 -15.85
C SER A 5 2.74 4.04 -17.12
N ILE A 6 3.04 5.05 -17.92
CA ILE A 6 3.89 4.93 -19.10
C ILE A 6 5.25 5.54 -18.76
N SER A 7 6.31 4.76 -18.96
CA SER A 7 7.70 5.15 -18.70
C SER A 7 8.45 5.30 -20.02
N TYR A 8 9.22 6.39 -20.18
CA TYR A 8 9.98 6.66 -21.42
C TYR A 8 11.33 7.32 -21.14
N LYS A 9 12.38 6.86 -21.82
CA LYS A 9 13.71 7.48 -21.83
C LYS A 9 14.24 7.47 -23.26
N ARG A 10 14.68 8.62 -23.76
CA ARG A 10 15.10 8.77 -25.17
C ARG A 10 16.33 7.91 -25.43
N GLY A 11 16.22 6.99 -26.39
CA GLY A 11 17.32 6.12 -26.81
C GLY A 11 17.58 4.93 -25.88
N ALA A 12 16.75 4.71 -24.86
CA ALA A 12 16.91 3.57 -23.97
C ALA A 12 16.45 2.27 -24.63
N THR A 13 17.16 1.18 -24.36
CA THR A 13 16.77 -0.16 -24.83
C THR A 13 15.82 -0.84 -23.84
N PRO A 14 15.09 -1.89 -24.27
CA PRO A 14 14.27 -2.70 -23.36
C PRO A 14 15.07 -3.31 -22.20
N GLU A 15 16.34 -3.70 -22.42
CA GLU A 15 17.19 -4.24 -21.35
C GLU A 15 17.51 -3.19 -20.29
N GLU A 16 17.78 -1.95 -20.70
CA GLU A 16 18.01 -0.84 -19.77
C GLU A 16 16.76 -0.53 -18.94
N MET A 17 15.59 -0.55 -19.57
CA MET A 17 14.31 -0.41 -18.87
C MET A 17 14.17 -1.47 -17.78
N THR A 18 14.29 -2.75 -18.15
CA THR A 18 14.15 -3.86 -17.19
C THR A 18 15.20 -3.80 -16.08
N LYS A 19 16.43 -3.39 -16.40
CA LYS A 19 17.49 -3.22 -15.41
C LYS A 19 17.15 -2.13 -14.40
N ASP A 20 16.81 -0.93 -14.87
CA ASP A 20 16.51 0.21 -14.01
C ASP A 20 15.24 -0.02 -13.19
N GLU A 21 14.22 -0.66 -13.77
CA GLU A 21 13.03 -1.10 -13.05
C GLU A 21 13.39 -2.04 -11.89
N ASN A 22 14.19 -3.08 -12.15
CA ASN A 22 14.59 -4.03 -11.12
C ASN A 22 15.38 -3.38 -9.98
N ILE A 23 16.27 -2.42 -10.30
CA ILE A 23 17.00 -1.63 -9.30
C ILE A 23 16.01 -0.82 -8.47
N CYS A 24 15.15 -0.04 -9.13
CA CYS A 24 14.20 0.82 -8.44
C CYS A 24 13.19 0.03 -7.60
N PHE A 25 12.77 -1.14 -8.04
CA PHE A 25 11.89 -2.02 -7.27
C PHE A 25 12.58 -2.67 -6.06
N ALA A 26 13.89 -2.91 -6.13
CA ALA A 26 14.64 -3.44 -4.99
C ALA A 26 14.77 -2.43 -3.86
N GLU A 27 14.85 -1.14 -4.21
CA GLU A 27 15.08 -0.04 -3.26
C GLU A 27 13.79 0.64 -2.78
N SER A 28 12.67 0.43 -3.47
CA SER A 28 11.41 1.13 -3.18
C SER A 28 10.42 0.24 -2.46
N ILE A 29 9.71 0.82 -1.49
CA ILE A 29 8.59 0.18 -0.79
C ILE A 29 7.27 0.73 -1.33
N LEU A 30 7.22 2.03 -1.62
CA LEU A 30 6.03 2.74 -2.11
C LEU A 30 6.15 3.04 -3.61
N ASP A 31 5.00 3.14 -4.29
CA ASP A 31 4.94 3.51 -5.72
C ASP A 31 5.58 4.89 -5.99
N SER A 32 5.38 5.85 -5.08
CA SER A 32 6.00 7.18 -5.18
C SER A 32 7.54 7.13 -5.10
N GLU A 33 8.10 6.21 -4.32
CA GLU A 33 9.55 5.99 -4.23
C GLU A 33 10.07 5.36 -5.52
N PHE A 34 9.36 4.36 -6.05
CA PHE A 34 9.68 3.73 -7.32
C PHE A 34 9.70 4.75 -8.46
N GLN A 35 8.62 5.55 -8.58
CA GLN A 35 8.54 6.59 -9.60
C GLN A 35 9.66 7.64 -9.44
N SER A 36 10.04 7.96 -8.20
CA SER A 36 11.15 8.90 -7.93
C SER A 36 12.49 8.30 -8.34
N CYS A 37 12.74 7.04 -8.02
CA CYS A 37 13.93 6.32 -8.48
C CYS A 37 14.01 6.28 -10.01
N MET A 38 12.91 5.93 -10.69
CA MET A 38 12.87 5.90 -12.14
C MET A 38 13.17 7.28 -12.75
N ARG A 39 12.58 8.35 -12.19
CA ARG A 39 12.90 9.72 -12.61
C ARG A 39 14.36 10.08 -12.40
N ASN A 40 14.96 9.65 -11.29
CA ASN A 40 16.38 9.87 -11.01
C ASN A 40 17.29 9.10 -11.99
N ASN A 41 16.85 7.94 -12.46
CA ASN A 41 17.51 7.19 -13.55
C ASN A 41 17.24 7.78 -14.95
N GLY A 42 16.56 8.93 -15.03
CA GLY A 42 16.31 9.67 -16.27
C GLY A 42 15.08 9.20 -17.04
N TRP A 43 14.21 8.39 -16.43
CA TRP A 43 12.95 7.97 -17.02
C TRP A 43 11.87 9.02 -16.79
N PHE A 44 11.17 9.39 -17.86
CA PHE A 44 9.92 10.12 -17.77
C PHE A 44 8.80 9.15 -17.41
N ILE A 45 8.09 9.40 -16.29
CA ILE A 45 6.94 8.60 -15.84
C ILE A 45 5.67 9.43 -15.98
N ALA A 46 4.72 8.99 -16.80
CA ALA A 46 3.38 9.55 -16.91
C ALA A 46 2.36 8.62 -16.24
N ASP A 47 1.59 9.15 -15.31
CA ASP A 47 0.46 8.45 -14.69
C ASP A 47 -0.78 8.59 -15.60
N ALA A 48 -1.30 7.50 -16.17
CA ALA A 48 -2.49 7.58 -17.01
C ALA A 48 -3.74 7.99 -16.24
N SER A 49 -3.78 7.86 -14.91
CA SER A 49 -4.89 8.36 -14.11
C SER A 49 -4.97 9.90 -14.12
N ALA A 50 -3.82 10.58 -14.28
CA ALA A 50 -3.79 12.03 -14.46
C ALA A 50 -4.37 12.45 -15.82
N ILE A 51 -4.15 11.64 -16.87
CA ILE A 51 -4.69 11.90 -18.22
C ILE A 51 -6.22 11.77 -18.25
N VAL A 52 -6.78 10.78 -17.54
CA VAL A 52 -8.25 10.60 -17.46
C VAL A 52 -8.91 11.75 -16.70
N LYS A 53 -8.30 12.25 -15.61
CA LYS A 53 -8.81 13.42 -14.86
C LYS A 53 -8.94 14.66 -15.73
N THR A 54 -8.00 14.92 -16.64
CA THR A 54 -8.11 16.06 -17.56
C THR A 54 -9.28 15.94 -18.55
N ILE A 55 -9.60 14.71 -18.99
CA ILE A 55 -10.71 14.47 -19.93
C ILE A 55 -12.07 14.64 -19.22
N GLU A 56 -12.19 14.21 -17.97
CA GLU A 56 -13.41 14.42 -17.16
C GLU A 56 -13.66 15.89 -16.83
N VAL A 57 -12.60 16.67 -16.54
CA VAL A 57 -12.74 18.11 -16.29
C VAL A 57 -13.22 18.84 -17.55
N THR A 58 -12.76 18.47 -18.75
CA THR A 58 -13.26 19.09 -20.00
C THR A 58 -14.72 18.77 -20.32
N LYS A 59 -15.23 17.59 -19.91
CA LYS A 59 -16.66 17.25 -20.05
C LYS A 59 -17.54 17.99 -19.03
N ASN A 60 -17.05 18.19 -17.81
CA ASN A 60 -17.77 18.96 -16.79
C ASN A 60 -17.74 20.48 -17.05
N LEU A 61 -16.75 21.00 -17.77
CA LEU A 61 -16.69 22.42 -18.15
C LEU A 61 -17.70 22.81 -19.24
N THR A 62 -18.24 21.85 -19.99
CA THR A 62 -19.36 22.11 -20.91
C THR A 62 -20.72 22.16 -20.21
N GLU A 63 -20.83 21.67 -18.97
CA GLU A 63 -22.09 21.65 -18.20
C GLU A 63 -22.12 22.68 -17.06
N ALA A 64 -20.96 23.15 -16.57
CA ALA A 64 -20.88 24.11 -15.46
C ALA A 64 -20.97 25.60 -15.88
N LYS A 65 -21.64 25.93 -16.99
CA LYS A 65 -21.90 27.33 -17.40
C LYS A 65 -23.38 27.73 -17.27
N ALA A 66 -24.06 27.21 -16.24
CA ALA A 66 -25.34 27.71 -15.79
C ALA A 66 -25.41 27.68 -14.26
N LEU A 67 -25.90 28.79 -13.66
CA LEU A 67 -26.09 29.09 -12.23
C LEU A 67 -24.86 29.71 -11.51
N ARG A 68 -24.72 31.04 -11.61
CA ARG A 68 -25.24 32.06 -10.65
C ARG A 68 -24.38 32.15 -9.39
N GLN A 69 -23.57 33.21 -9.25
CA GLN A 69 -23.94 34.45 -8.55
C GLN A 69 -24.60 34.18 -7.19
N HIS A 70 -23.85 34.47 -6.11
CA HIS A 70 -24.26 35.02 -4.80
C HIS A 70 -23.23 34.58 -3.74
N VAL A 71 -22.07 35.24 -3.67
CA VAL A 71 -21.18 35.14 -2.50
C VAL A 71 -21.40 36.38 -1.63
N GLY A 72 -22.32 36.23 -0.68
CA GLY A 72 -22.44 37.13 0.47
C GLY A 72 -21.47 36.68 1.56
N VAL A 73 -20.50 37.53 1.88
CA VAL A 73 -19.53 37.36 2.95
C VAL A 73 -20.23 37.47 4.31
N ARG A 74 -19.98 36.55 5.26
CA ARG A 74 -20.08 36.88 6.70
C ARG A 74 -19.10 36.11 7.58
N LYS A 75 -18.57 36.85 8.55
CA LYS A 75 -17.39 36.61 9.40
C LYS A 75 -17.61 35.65 10.57
N LYS A 76 -16.51 34.96 10.90
CA LYS A 76 -15.98 34.44 12.19
C LYS A 76 -16.72 34.78 13.50
N ASN A 77 -16.91 33.77 14.36
CA ASN A 77 -16.26 33.59 15.69
C ASN A 77 -17.15 32.71 16.59
N SER A 78 -16.59 31.70 17.28
CA SER A 78 -16.83 31.48 18.72
C SER A 78 -15.90 30.39 19.30
N LYS A 79 -15.39 30.63 20.50
CA LYS A 79 -14.53 29.77 21.33
C LYS A 79 -15.37 29.02 22.39
N ILE A 80 -14.68 28.16 23.15
CA ILE A 80 -14.97 27.63 24.52
C ILE A 80 -15.75 26.30 24.50
N ALA A 81 -15.55 25.31 25.36
CA ALA A 81 -14.45 24.73 26.16
C ALA A 81 -15.06 23.47 26.84
N GLU A 82 -14.24 22.44 27.02
CA GLU A 82 -14.17 21.51 28.15
C GLU A 82 -15.42 21.21 29.01
N ARG A 83 -15.75 19.92 29.17
CA ARG A 83 -16.24 19.37 30.44
C ARG A 83 -15.98 17.87 30.58
N ILE A 84 -15.27 17.56 31.67
CA ILE A 84 -14.97 16.27 32.28
C ILE A 84 -16.26 15.67 32.88
N ALA A 85 -16.40 14.34 32.82
CA ALA A 85 -17.25 13.58 33.73
C ALA A 85 -16.55 12.27 34.13
N ILE A 86 -16.61 11.96 35.43
CA ILE A 86 -15.88 10.94 36.19
C ILE A 86 -16.91 9.95 36.79
N ILE A 87 -16.73 8.63 36.50
CA ILE A 87 -16.83 7.41 37.38
C ILE A 87 -18.24 7.05 37.98
N PRO A 88 -18.62 5.79 38.42
CA PRO A 88 -17.92 4.48 38.65
C PRO A 88 -18.59 3.29 37.89
N ASP A 89 -18.28 1.97 38.00
CA ASP A 89 -18.13 1.11 39.19
C ASP A 89 -17.84 -0.37 38.81
N VAL A 90 -17.32 -1.11 39.80
CA VAL A 90 -17.26 -2.58 40.03
C VAL A 90 -16.44 -3.54 39.15
N ARG A 91 -15.69 -4.35 39.93
CA ARG A 91 -14.72 -5.42 39.68
C ARG A 91 -15.39 -6.80 39.65
N THR A 92 -14.94 -7.74 38.82
CA THR A 92 -14.98 -9.19 39.13
C THR A 92 -13.84 -9.92 38.42
N GLU A 93 -12.96 -10.53 39.23
CA GLU A 93 -11.89 -11.45 38.85
C GLU A 93 -12.49 -12.83 38.46
N VAL A 94 -12.00 -13.46 37.39
CA VAL A 94 -11.92 -14.92 37.30
C VAL A 94 -10.62 -15.29 36.59
N ASP A 95 -9.71 -15.88 37.36
CA ASP A 95 -8.51 -16.58 36.92
C ASP A 95 -8.87 -17.75 35.99
N LEU A 96 -8.38 -17.69 34.75
CA LEU A 96 -8.02 -18.86 33.97
C LEU A 96 -6.59 -18.63 33.49
N VAL A 97 -5.66 -19.45 33.98
CA VAL A 97 -4.25 -19.40 33.62
C VAL A 97 -4.12 -19.81 32.15
N GLU A 98 -4.14 -18.83 31.26
CA GLU A 98 -3.67 -18.96 29.87
C GLU A 98 -2.13 -18.96 29.84
N PRO A 99 -1.50 -19.72 28.92
CA PRO A 99 -0.05 -19.78 28.83
C PRO A 99 0.49 -18.39 28.45
N LYS A 100 1.30 -17.82 29.35
CA LYS A 100 2.00 -16.56 29.15
C LYS A 100 2.96 -16.66 27.96
N VAL A 101 2.46 -16.35 26.75
CA VAL A 101 3.32 -15.82 25.71
C VAL A 101 3.66 -14.40 26.14
N ASN A 102 4.92 -14.20 26.55
CA ASN A 102 5.45 -12.88 26.83
C ASN A 102 5.22 -12.02 25.59
N GLN A 103 4.24 -11.12 25.69
CA GLN A 103 3.97 -10.07 24.73
C GLN A 103 5.08 -9.02 24.90
N GLY A 104 6.29 -9.41 24.49
CA GLY A 104 7.34 -8.48 24.15
C GLY A 104 6.82 -7.60 23.02
N ASN A 105 7.25 -6.35 23.04
CA ASN A 105 7.06 -5.30 22.05
C ASN A 105 7.32 -5.72 20.59
N ASN A 106 6.48 -6.58 20.04
CA ASN A 106 6.56 -7.08 18.67
C ASN A 106 5.85 -6.09 17.76
N ASN A 107 6.54 -5.01 17.39
CA ASN A 107 6.08 -4.14 16.30
C ASN A 107 6.19 -4.93 14.98
N LYS A 108 5.26 -5.87 14.76
CA LYS A 108 5.14 -6.66 13.54
C LYS A 108 4.67 -5.71 12.46
N ILE A 109 5.61 -5.24 11.64
CA ILE A 109 5.28 -4.44 10.47
C ILE A 109 4.59 -5.38 9.47
N MET A 110 3.27 -5.27 9.40
CA MET A 110 2.44 -5.96 8.43
C MET A 110 2.35 -5.09 7.17
N ARG A 111 2.64 -5.68 6.01
CA ARG A 111 2.51 -5.04 4.70
C ARG A 111 1.22 -5.47 4.06
N SER A 112 0.46 -4.52 3.54
CA SER A 112 -0.69 -4.85 2.73
C SER A 112 -0.28 -5.10 1.27
N ILE A 113 -0.59 -6.28 0.74
CA ILE A 113 -0.26 -6.76 -0.59
C ILE A 113 -1.54 -7.33 -1.21
N ALA A 114 -2.07 -6.62 -2.19
CA ALA A 114 -3.29 -6.94 -2.91
C ALA A 114 -3.11 -8.15 -3.84
N SER A 115 -1.93 -8.29 -4.44
CA SER A 115 -1.66 -9.34 -5.42
C SER A 115 -0.19 -9.72 -5.47
N TRP A 116 0.05 -10.96 -5.89
CA TRP A 116 1.38 -11.52 -6.11
C TRP A 116 1.50 -11.99 -7.55
N TRP A 117 2.66 -11.76 -8.16
CA TRP A 117 2.95 -12.25 -9.51
C TRP A 117 4.40 -12.74 -9.63
N LYS A 118 4.61 -13.64 -10.58
CA LYS A 118 5.92 -14.19 -10.97
C LYS A 118 5.81 -14.70 -12.41
N ILE A 119 6.79 -14.40 -13.25
CA ILE A 119 6.76 -14.74 -14.67
C ILE A 119 6.71 -16.27 -14.84
N GLY A 120 5.72 -16.76 -15.59
CA GLY A 120 5.55 -18.18 -15.87
C GLY A 120 5.03 -19.00 -14.70
N ASP A 121 4.54 -18.36 -13.63
CA ASP A 121 4.07 -19.03 -12.43
C ASP A 121 2.56 -18.88 -12.18
N THR A 122 2.00 -19.66 -11.27
CA THR A 122 0.55 -19.75 -11.02
C THR A 122 0.18 -19.58 -9.55
N ALA A 123 -1.10 -19.27 -9.27
CA ALA A 123 -1.61 -19.13 -7.90
C ALA A 123 -1.37 -20.39 -7.04
N ASN A 124 -1.47 -21.60 -7.61
CA ASN A 124 -1.19 -22.84 -6.87
C ASN A 124 0.26 -22.90 -6.38
N ASN A 125 1.20 -22.42 -7.18
CA ASN A 125 2.61 -22.37 -6.80
C ASN A 125 2.88 -21.24 -5.79
N LEU A 126 2.13 -20.13 -5.84
CA LEU A 126 2.16 -19.10 -4.81
C LEU A 126 1.75 -19.66 -3.46
N GLU A 127 0.63 -20.39 -3.40
CA GLU A 127 0.12 -21.02 -2.17
C GLU A 127 1.13 -22.02 -1.60
N ARG A 128 1.75 -22.84 -2.46
CA ARG A 128 2.83 -23.75 -2.06
C ARG A 128 4.02 -22.98 -1.49
N ASP A 129 4.48 -21.94 -2.17
CA ASP A 129 5.62 -21.13 -1.72
C ASP A 129 5.31 -20.37 -0.42
N MET A 130 4.07 -19.89 -0.24
CA MET A 130 3.60 -19.31 1.02
C MET A 130 3.65 -20.33 2.16
N ALA A 131 3.19 -21.56 1.92
CA ALA A 131 3.23 -22.64 2.92
C ALA A 131 4.68 -23.01 3.29
N GLU A 132 5.58 -23.10 2.31
CA GLU A 132 7.00 -23.36 2.54
C GLU A 132 7.68 -22.22 3.31
N CYS A 133 7.32 -20.97 3.02
CA CYS A 133 7.80 -19.80 3.76
C CYS A 133 7.28 -19.81 5.20
N ALA A 134 5.99 -20.10 5.40
CA ALA A 134 5.37 -20.22 6.72
C ALA A 134 6.10 -21.27 7.58
N GLY A 135 6.34 -22.46 7.03
CA GLY A 135 7.04 -23.54 7.74
C GLY A 135 8.47 -23.21 8.19
N ARG A 136 9.13 -22.21 7.56
CA ARG A 136 10.48 -21.76 7.94
C ARG A 136 10.50 -20.63 8.96
N LEU A 137 9.47 -19.80 8.98
CA LEU A 137 9.49 -18.52 9.70
C LEU A 137 8.91 -18.59 11.12
N GLY A 138 8.26 -19.71 11.48
CA GLY A 138 7.58 -19.90 12.77
C GLY A 138 6.32 -19.01 12.91
N GLU A 139 5.48 -19.30 13.90
CA GLU A 139 4.12 -18.71 14.01
C GLU A 139 4.05 -17.18 13.95
N ILE A 140 5.09 -16.49 14.45
CA ILE A 140 5.13 -15.03 14.55
C ILE A 140 5.10 -14.35 13.16
N ASN A 141 5.54 -15.04 12.11
CA ASN A 141 5.66 -14.50 10.76
C ASN A 141 4.58 -14.99 9.78
N HIS A 142 3.62 -15.80 10.24
CA HIS A 142 2.53 -16.23 9.38
C HIS A 142 1.67 -15.02 8.96
N SER A 143 1.23 -15.03 7.69
CA SER A 143 0.14 -14.19 7.21
C SER A 143 -1.19 -14.80 7.67
N GLU A 144 -2.15 -13.98 8.05
CA GLU A 144 -3.51 -14.46 8.33
C GLU A 144 -4.16 -14.88 7.00
N SER A 145 -4.63 -16.13 6.93
CA SER A 145 -5.23 -16.69 5.72
C SER A 145 -6.40 -15.82 5.25
N GLY A 146 -6.38 -15.40 3.98
CA GLY A 146 -7.43 -14.56 3.39
C GLY A 146 -7.28 -13.06 3.65
N THR A 147 -6.24 -12.64 4.36
CA THR A 147 -5.90 -11.21 4.49
C THR A 147 -4.84 -10.82 3.46
N ALA A 148 -4.93 -9.60 2.95
CA ALA A 148 -3.85 -8.99 2.16
C ALA A 148 -2.65 -8.59 3.06
N LEU A 149 -2.53 -9.08 4.30
CA LEU A 149 -1.53 -8.62 5.26
C LEU A 149 -0.42 -9.66 5.45
N PHE A 150 0.82 -9.25 5.19
CA PHE A 150 2.00 -10.11 5.21
C PHE A 150 3.06 -9.54 6.15
N SER A 151 3.69 -10.41 6.95
CA SER A 151 4.86 -10.03 7.74
C SER A 151 6.06 -9.73 6.83
N ASP A 152 7.01 -8.95 7.32
CA ASP A 152 8.30 -8.74 6.63
C ASP A 152 9.01 -10.07 6.30
N GLY A 153 8.97 -11.04 7.21
CA GLY A 153 9.56 -12.37 7.00
C GLY A 153 8.92 -13.09 5.81
N MET A 154 7.59 -13.10 5.74
CA MET A 154 6.85 -13.74 4.65
C MET A 154 7.10 -13.02 3.32
N THR A 155 7.02 -11.69 3.32
CA THR A 155 7.30 -10.88 2.13
C THR A 155 8.70 -11.13 1.59
N ASN A 156 9.72 -11.15 2.46
CA ASN A 156 11.10 -11.38 2.04
C ASN A 156 11.33 -12.81 1.53
N CYS A 157 10.70 -13.80 2.15
CA CYS A 157 10.80 -15.19 1.69
C CYS A 157 10.19 -15.38 0.29
N LEU A 158 9.02 -14.79 0.03
CA LEU A 158 8.39 -14.85 -1.29
C LEU A 158 9.20 -14.07 -2.34
N LYS A 159 9.74 -12.89 -1.99
CA LYS A 159 10.64 -12.12 -2.87
C LYS A 159 11.88 -12.92 -3.27
N ALA A 160 12.51 -13.63 -2.33
CA ALA A 160 13.65 -14.50 -2.60
C ALA A 160 13.32 -15.66 -3.56
N ARG A 161 12.05 -16.05 -3.66
CA ARG A 161 11.54 -17.06 -4.60
C ARG A 161 11.10 -16.48 -5.95
N GLY A 162 11.31 -15.19 -6.17
CA GLY A 162 10.97 -14.50 -7.42
C GLY A 162 9.55 -13.94 -7.46
N TRP A 163 8.78 -14.05 -6.37
CA TRP A 163 7.47 -13.39 -6.30
C TRP A 163 7.61 -11.88 -6.15
N ARG A 164 6.61 -11.17 -6.67
CA ARG A 164 6.50 -9.72 -6.64
C ARG A 164 5.11 -9.37 -6.11
N GLY A 165 5.08 -8.69 -4.96
CA GLY A 165 3.85 -8.23 -4.32
C GLY A 165 3.51 -6.81 -4.74
N ILE A 166 2.24 -6.56 -5.05
CA ILE A 166 1.69 -5.23 -5.34
C ILE A 166 0.80 -4.82 -4.17
N GLY A 167 1.07 -3.66 -3.56
CA GLY A 167 0.35 -3.15 -2.40
C GLY A 167 -1.05 -2.58 -2.69
N ILE A 168 -1.81 -2.28 -1.63
CA ILE A 168 -3.02 -1.43 -1.68
C ILE A 168 -2.71 0.00 -1.21
#